data_AF-A0A366D694-F1
#
_entry.id   AF-A0A366D694-F1
#
_cell.length_a   1.000
_cell.length_b   1.000
_cell.length_c   1.000
_cell.angle_alpha   90.00
_cell.angle_beta   90.00
_cell.angle_gamma   90.00
#
_symmetry.space_group_name_H-M   'P 1'
#
loop_
_entity.id
_entity.type
_entity.pdbx_description
1 polymer ?
#
loop_
_entity_poly.entity_id
_entity_poly.type
_entity_poly.pdbx_seq_one_letter_code
_entity_poly.pdbx_strand_id
1 'polypeptide(L)'
;MPLEALGATVADHDEQPGARPSPLESALARVSDLHGAVEAGPDGLEGISPELAKRLRLLIESLDKVDAGLEIQMSLSDGSERRPSLTRRGREHGRALFAPTVETAIETIVGVLAAVEISDEFAKILVRPGGKKRAIPIVRVPADIAKRDIDWDVSLRILVRTEQSQDRFEGRKRREHQFIRLIAPEEPQPIELG
;
A
#
# COMPACT_ATOMS: atom_id res chain seq x y z
N MET A 1 -2.79 74.04 -26.35
CA MET A 1 -3.67 73.12 -25.62
C MET A 1 -2.79 71.98 -25.08
N PRO A 2 -2.24 72.10 -23.86
CA PRO A 2 -1.44 71.05 -23.25
C PRO A 2 -2.32 70.11 -22.40
N LEU A 3 -1.95 68.83 -22.37
CA LEU A 3 -2.60 67.75 -21.64
C LEU A 3 -2.35 67.90 -20.13
N GLU A 4 -3.42 67.88 -19.33
CA GLU A 4 -3.34 67.86 -17.86
C GLU A 4 -2.75 66.52 -17.38
N ALA A 5 -1.72 66.62 -16.54
CA ALA A 5 -1.11 65.50 -15.85
C ALA A 5 -2.06 64.99 -14.76
N LEU A 6 -2.57 63.77 -14.93
CA LEU A 6 -3.22 63.00 -13.87
C LEU A 6 -2.17 62.66 -12.80
N GLY A 7 -2.05 63.53 -11.80
CA GLY A 7 -1.40 63.21 -10.54
C GLY A 7 -2.24 62.18 -9.79
N ALA A 8 -2.06 60.91 -10.11
CA ALA A 8 -2.49 59.82 -9.24
C ALA A 8 -1.52 59.77 -8.06
N THR A 9 -1.96 60.36 -6.96
CA THR A 9 -1.35 60.19 -5.63
C THR A 9 -1.15 58.71 -5.38
N VAL A 10 0.11 58.30 -5.26
CA VAL A 10 0.54 57.03 -4.70
C VAL A 10 0.01 57.01 -3.27
N ALA A 11 -1.11 56.33 -3.06
CA ALA A 11 -1.52 55.95 -1.73
C ALA A 11 -0.57 54.81 -1.34
N ASP A 12 0.38 55.13 -0.46
CA ASP A 12 1.04 54.17 0.42
C ASP A 12 0.00 53.16 0.90
N HIS A 13 0.03 51.95 0.33
CA HIS A 13 -0.51 50.81 1.03
C HIS A 13 0.53 50.43 2.06
N ASP A 14 0.29 50.95 3.26
CA ASP A 14 0.81 50.43 4.51
C ASP A 14 1.01 48.92 4.38
N GLU A 15 2.28 48.51 4.51
CA GLU A 15 2.69 47.13 4.69
C GLU A 15 1.84 46.52 5.82
N GLN A 16 0.82 45.73 5.48
CA GLN A 16 0.08 44.97 6.47
C GLN A 16 0.99 43.84 6.98
N PRO A 17 1.45 43.89 8.24
CA PRO A 17 2.33 42.88 8.78
C PRO A 17 1.50 41.64 9.11
N GLY A 18 1.78 40.53 8.41
CA GLY A 18 1.40 39.18 8.82
C GLY A 18 -0.10 38.91 8.93
N ALA A 19 -0.81 38.98 7.80
CA ALA A 19 -2.15 38.39 7.72
C ALA A 19 -2.04 36.88 8.02
N ARG A 20 -2.65 36.43 9.11
CA ARG A 20 -2.70 35.00 9.44
C ARG A 20 -3.41 34.27 8.29
N PRO A 21 -2.85 33.16 7.78
CA PRO A 21 -3.43 32.47 6.64
C PRO A 21 -4.85 32.01 6.99
N SER A 22 -5.76 32.14 6.03
CA SER A 22 -7.13 31.66 6.21
C SER A 22 -7.15 30.14 6.44
N PRO A 23 -8.23 29.56 7.00
CA PRO A 23 -8.33 28.11 7.16
C PRO A 23 -8.21 27.34 5.84
N LEU A 24 -8.72 27.92 4.75
CA LEU A 24 -8.62 27.38 3.39
C LEU A 24 -7.17 27.44 2.88
N GLU A 25 -6.53 28.59 3.03
CA GLU A 25 -5.13 28.78 2.65
C GLU A 25 -4.19 27.82 3.39
N SER A 26 -4.42 27.64 4.70
CA SER A 26 -3.72 26.66 5.53
C SER A 26 -3.97 25.21 5.10
N ALA A 27 -5.17 24.90 4.58
CA ALA A 27 -5.47 23.57 4.03
C ALA A 27 -4.76 23.34 2.70
N LEU A 28 -4.78 24.32 1.79
CA LEU A 28 -4.11 24.24 0.50
C LEU A 28 -2.60 24.18 0.64
N ALA A 29 -2.01 24.94 1.58
CA ALA A 29 -0.59 24.87 1.89
C ALA A 29 -0.18 23.46 2.32
N ARG A 30 -0.95 22.80 3.19
CA ARG A 30 -0.70 21.41 3.60
C ARG A 30 -0.80 20.41 2.44
N VAL A 31 -1.72 20.62 1.51
CA VAL A 31 -1.81 19.79 0.29
C VAL A 31 -0.59 20.00 -0.60
N SER A 32 -0.16 21.26 -0.76
CA SER A 32 1.05 21.62 -1.50
C SER A 32 2.30 20.98 -0.88
N ASP A 33 2.43 21.04 0.44
CA ASP A 33 3.58 20.45 1.15
C ASP A 33 3.59 18.92 0.99
N LEU A 34 2.42 18.27 1.03
CA LEU A 34 2.29 16.84 0.77
C LEU A 34 2.73 16.49 -0.66
N HIS A 35 2.32 17.26 -1.67
CA HIS A 35 2.75 17.02 -3.06
C HIS A 35 4.27 17.15 -3.20
N GLY A 36 4.84 18.22 -2.62
CA GLY A 36 6.28 18.42 -2.61
C GLY A 36 7.02 17.29 -1.90
N ALA A 37 6.49 16.81 -0.77
CA ALA A 37 7.05 15.67 -0.04
C ALA A 37 7.02 14.37 -0.85
N VAL A 38 5.89 14.08 -1.52
CA VAL A 38 5.75 12.90 -2.38
C VAL A 38 6.72 12.96 -3.57
N GLU A 39 6.89 14.14 -4.17
CA GLU A 39 7.88 14.33 -5.25
C GLU A 39 9.33 14.21 -4.78
N ALA A 40 9.64 14.77 -3.60
CA ALA A 40 10.99 14.75 -3.05
C ALA A 40 11.48 13.33 -2.75
N GLY A 41 10.59 12.41 -2.40
CA GLY A 41 10.92 11.00 -2.20
C GLY A 41 10.29 10.37 -0.96
N PRO A 42 10.59 9.08 -0.71
CA PRO A 42 9.96 8.32 0.37
C PRO A 42 10.22 8.89 1.78
N ASP A 43 11.36 9.55 1.98
CA ASP A 43 11.76 10.13 3.27
C ASP A 43 10.95 11.40 3.62
N GLY A 44 10.36 12.08 2.62
CA GLY A 44 9.52 13.26 2.84
C GLY A 44 8.16 12.92 3.49
N LEU A 45 7.81 11.63 3.56
CA LEU A 45 6.49 11.16 4.00
C LEU A 45 6.53 10.47 5.37
N GLU A 46 7.60 10.67 6.14
CA GLU A 46 7.64 10.22 7.54
C GLU A 46 6.60 10.96 8.39
N GLY A 47 5.84 10.22 9.19
CA GLY A 47 4.85 10.79 10.12
C GLY A 47 3.48 11.13 9.51
N ILE A 48 3.20 10.76 8.26
CA ILE A 48 1.85 10.94 7.69
C ILE A 48 0.82 10.10 8.46
N SER A 49 -0.39 10.64 8.62
CA SER A 49 -1.47 9.90 9.26
C SER A 49 -2.01 8.78 8.36
N PRO A 50 -2.55 7.68 8.90
CA PRO A 50 -3.12 6.59 8.10
C PRO A 50 -4.26 7.03 7.16
N GLU A 51 -5.07 7.99 7.60
CA GLU A 51 -6.17 8.54 6.78
C GLU A 51 -5.63 9.37 5.61
N LEU A 52 -4.60 10.17 5.83
CA LEU A 52 -3.95 10.93 4.75
C LEU A 52 -3.25 9.99 3.76
N ALA A 53 -2.59 8.96 4.28
CA ALA A 53 -1.96 7.90 3.48
C ALA A 53 -2.99 7.18 2.58
N LYS A 54 -4.18 6.86 3.12
CA LYS A 54 -5.28 6.26 2.35
C LYS A 54 -5.78 7.18 1.24
N ARG A 55 -5.95 8.47 1.52
CA ARG A 55 -6.37 9.46 0.51
C ARG A 55 -5.32 9.64 -0.57
N LEU A 56 -4.05 9.71 -0.19
CA LEU A 56 -2.93 9.79 -1.12
C LEU A 56 -2.88 8.55 -2.03
N ARG A 57 -3.10 7.35 -1.47
CA ARG A 57 -3.21 6.11 -2.25
C ARG A 57 -4.31 6.19 -3.31
N LEU A 58 -5.52 6.62 -2.92
CA LEU A 58 -6.65 6.78 -3.85
C LEU A 58 -6.35 7.79 -4.95
N LEU A 59 -5.68 8.90 -4.61
CA LEU A 59 -5.28 9.91 -5.59
C LEU A 59 -4.29 9.32 -6.60
N ILE A 60 -3.22 8.65 -6.13
CA ILE A 60 -2.22 8.02 -7.00
C ILE A 60 -2.86 6.96 -7.89
N GLU A 61 -3.68 6.05 -7.33
CA GLU A 61 -4.38 5.02 -8.10
C GLU A 61 -5.32 5.62 -9.15
N SER A 62 -5.94 6.77 -8.86
CA SER A 62 -6.83 7.46 -9.81
C SER A 62 -6.04 8.11 -10.95
N LEU A 63 -4.93 8.78 -10.64
CA LEU A 63 -4.05 9.40 -11.63
C LEU A 63 -3.36 8.36 -12.51
N ASP A 64 -2.97 7.20 -11.96
CA ASP A 64 -2.37 6.11 -12.72
C ASP A 64 -3.33 5.48 -13.73
N LYS A 65 -4.63 5.38 -13.40
CA LYS A 65 -5.64 4.86 -14.34
C LYS A 65 -5.78 5.69 -15.60
N VAL A 66 -5.51 6.98 -15.52
CA VAL A 66 -5.66 7.93 -16.63
C VAL A 66 -4.32 8.45 -17.16
N ASP A 67 -3.20 7.91 -16.65
CA ASP A 67 -1.84 8.37 -16.92
C ASP A 67 -1.67 9.91 -16.87
N ALA A 68 -2.28 10.55 -15.87
CA ALA A 68 -2.28 12.01 -15.73
C ALA A 68 -1.34 12.50 -14.63
N GLY A 69 -0.80 13.71 -14.79
CA GLY A 69 -0.18 14.48 -13.71
C GLY A 69 -1.19 15.42 -13.05
N LEU A 70 -0.86 15.92 -11.86
CA LEU A 70 -1.63 16.96 -11.19
C LEU A 70 -0.72 18.16 -10.90
N GLU A 71 -1.14 19.35 -11.28
CA GLU A 71 -0.46 20.60 -10.94
C GLU A 71 -1.44 21.51 -10.20
N ILE A 72 -0.99 22.14 -9.12
CA ILE A 72 -1.77 23.12 -8.39
C ILE A 72 -1.00 24.43 -8.43
N GLN A 73 -1.60 25.48 -8.97
CA GLN A 73 -1.07 26.84 -8.87
C GLN A 73 -1.81 27.56 -7.75
N MET A 74 -1.04 28.14 -6.83
CA MET A 74 -1.57 28.86 -5.67
C MET A 74 -0.86 30.20 -5.52
N SER A 75 -1.65 31.25 -5.28
CA SER A 75 -1.17 32.56 -4.83
C SER A 75 -1.62 32.72 -3.39
N LEU A 76 -0.66 32.92 -2.48
CA LEU A 76 -0.89 33.06 -1.05
C LEU A 76 -1.07 34.53 -0.65
N SER A 77 -1.67 34.75 0.52
CA SER A 77 -1.97 36.08 1.03
C SER A 77 -0.71 36.90 1.37
N ASP A 78 0.44 36.24 1.52
CA ASP A 78 1.75 36.86 1.70
C ASP A 78 2.43 37.26 0.37
N GLY A 79 1.72 37.09 -0.76
CA GLY A 79 2.22 37.38 -2.10
C GLY A 79 3.12 36.29 -2.69
N SER A 80 3.38 35.20 -1.95
CA SER A 80 4.15 34.08 -2.49
C SER A 80 3.32 33.22 -3.45
N GLU A 81 3.97 32.72 -4.48
CA GLU A 81 3.39 31.73 -5.40
C GLU A 81 3.93 30.34 -5.11
N ARG A 82 3.05 29.34 -5.12
CA ARG A 82 3.41 27.93 -5.03
C ARG A 82 2.85 27.18 -6.24
N ARG A 83 3.68 26.31 -6.83
CA ARG A 83 3.30 25.46 -7.98
C ARG A 83 3.71 24.00 -7.75
N PRO A 84 3.19 23.32 -6.71
CA PRO A 84 3.44 21.90 -6.54
C PRO A 84 2.86 21.10 -7.72
N SER A 85 3.63 20.12 -8.17
CA SER A 85 3.19 19.13 -9.14
C SER A 85 3.31 17.73 -8.55
N LEU A 86 2.44 16.83 -9.00
CA LEU A 86 2.49 15.39 -8.77
C LEU A 86 2.59 14.72 -10.14
N THR A 87 3.83 14.54 -10.55
CA THR A 87 4.28 13.91 -11.78
C THR A 87 4.26 12.38 -11.65
N ARG A 88 4.60 11.69 -12.74
CA ARG A 88 4.79 10.24 -12.74
C ARG A 88 5.83 9.79 -11.70
N ARG A 89 6.90 10.58 -11.51
CA ARG A 89 7.97 10.26 -10.56
C ARG A 89 7.47 10.34 -9.12
N GLY A 90 6.77 11.40 -8.73
CA GLY A 90 6.16 11.48 -7.41
C GLY A 90 5.15 10.36 -7.17
N ARG A 91 4.36 9.96 -8.17
CA ARG A 91 3.50 8.79 -8.06
C ARG A 91 4.28 7.49 -7.83
N GLU A 92 5.41 7.30 -8.51
CA GLU A 92 6.31 6.16 -8.28
C GLU A 92 6.83 6.14 -6.84
N HIS A 93 7.28 7.28 -6.30
CA HIS A 93 7.70 7.39 -4.90
C HIS A 93 6.54 7.11 -3.93
N GLY A 94 5.36 7.68 -4.20
CA GLY A 94 4.17 7.44 -3.40
C GLY A 94 3.69 5.99 -3.45
N ARG A 95 3.91 5.25 -4.55
CA ARG A 95 3.66 3.80 -4.61
C ARG A 95 4.65 3.02 -3.75
N ALA A 96 5.92 3.41 -3.75
CA ALA A 96 6.95 2.75 -2.94
C ALA A 96 6.61 2.82 -1.44
N LEU A 97 6.01 3.93 -0.98
CA LEU A 97 5.50 4.07 0.38
C LEU A 97 4.44 3.01 0.75
N PHE A 98 3.69 2.50 -0.23
CA PHE A 98 2.66 1.47 -0.05
C PHE A 98 3.14 0.08 -0.49
N ALA A 99 4.43 -0.09 -0.81
CA ALA A 99 4.97 -1.40 -1.10
C ALA A 99 4.78 -2.30 0.13
N PRO A 100 4.24 -3.52 -0.04
CA PRO A 100 4.01 -4.40 1.07
C PRO A 100 5.35 -4.93 1.60
N THR A 101 5.51 -4.93 2.93
CA THR A 101 6.58 -5.70 3.57
C THR A 101 6.15 -7.16 3.58
N VAL A 102 6.99 -8.04 3.03
CA VAL A 102 6.73 -9.48 2.99
C VAL A 102 7.57 -10.16 4.07
N GLU A 103 6.89 -10.69 5.08
CA GLU A 103 7.47 -11.58 6.06
C GLU A 103 7.24 -13.03 5.62
N THR A 104 8.30 -13.83 5.66
CA THR A 104 8.24 -15.24 5.27
C THR A 104 8.52 -16.12 6.48
N ALA A 105 7.61 -17.02 6.80
CA ALA A 105 7.77 -18.03 7.83
C ALA A 105 7.60 -19.43 7.24
N ILE A 106 8.28 -20.44 7.79
CA ILE A 106 8.05 -21.84 7.48
C ILE A 106 7.23 -22.43 8.62
N GLU A 107 6.05 -22.95 8.31
CA GLU A 107 5.10 -23.45 9.31
C GLU A 107 4.64 -24.86 8.91
N THR A 108 4.27 -25.67 9.89
CA THR A 108 3.60 -26.95 9.65
C THR A 108 2.10 -26.79 9.85
N ILE A 109 1.31 -27.03 8.80
CA ILE A 109 -0.15 -27.10 8.88
C ILE A 109 -0.57 -28.55 9.05
N VAL A 110 -1.33 -28.83 10.11
CA VAL A 110 -1.92 -30.15 10.37
C VAL A 110 -3.42 -30.08 10.24
N GLY A 111 -4.02 -30.97 9.45
CA GLY A 111 -5.46 -30.98 9.24
C GLY A 111 -5.92 -31.98 8.18
N VAL A 112 -7.22 -31.97 7.89
CA VAL A 112 -7.84 -32.88 6.92
C VAL A 112 -8.13 -32.13 5.63
N LEU A 113 -8.01 -32.81 4.49
CA LEU A 113 -8.37 -32.25 3.20
C LEU A 113 -9.86 -31.88 3.15
N ALA A 114 -10.17 -30.67 2.70
CA ALA A 114 -11.53 -30.16 2.57
C ALA A 114 -11.95 -29.93 1.11
N ALA A 115 -11.02 -29.53 0.24
CA ALA A 115 -11.25 -29.37 -1.19
C ALA A 115 -9.93 -29.42 -1.96
N VAL A 116 -10.01 -29.74 -3.25
CA VAL A 116 -8.90 -29.70 -4.20
C VAL A 116 -9.37 -29.04 -5.49
N GLU A 117 -8.64 -28.01 -5.91
CA GLU A 117 -8.78 -27.32 -7.19
C GLU A 117 -7.52 -27.61 -8.01
N ILE A 118 -7.60 -28.47 -9.02
CA ILE A 118 -6.46 -28.87 -9.84
C ILE A 118 -6.42 -28.03 -11.11
N SER A 119 -5.27 -27.45 -11.42
CA SER A 119 -4.92 -26.89 -12.73
C SER A 119 -3.81 -27.73 -13.38
N ASP A 120 -3.31 -27.33 -14.55
CA ASP A 120 -2.38 -28.17 -15.34
C ASP A 120 -1.11 -28.56 -14.57
N GLU A 121 -0.38 -27.57 -14.04
CA GLU A 121 0.90 -27.78 -13.34
C GLU A 121 0.75 -27.79 -11.82
N PHE A 122 -0.17 -26.99 -11.30
CA PHE A 122 -0.37 -26.80 -9.86
C PHE A 122 -1.82 -27.03 -9.45
N ALA A 123 -2.01 -27.36 -8.20
CA ALA A 123 -3.27 -27.43 -7.51
C ALA A 123 -3.28 -26.46 -6.32
N LYS A 124 -4.50 -26.09 -5.95
CA LYS A 124 -4.81 -25.41 -4.69
C LYS A 124 -5.63 -26.37 -3.86
N ILE A 125 -5.18 -26.62 -2.64
CA ILE A 125 -5.89 -27.48 -1.69
C ILE A 125 -6.43 -26.64 -0.54
N LEU A 126 -7.59 -27.00 -0.02
CA LEU A 126 -8.12 -26.44 1.21
C LEU A 126 -7.93 -27.47 2.32
N VAL A 127 -7.23 -27.10 3.38
CA VAL A 127 -7.00 -27.98 4.53
C VAL A 127 -7.74 -27.44 5.73
N ARG A 128 -8.51 -28.28 6.43
CA ARG A 128 -9.24 -27.94 7.64
C ARG A 128 -8.43 -28.41 8.86
N PRO A 129 -7.84 -27.48 9.64
CA PRO A 129 -7.14 -27.86 10.87
C PRO A 129 -8.11 -28.40 11.92
N GLY A 130 -7.66 -29.38 12.71
CA GLY A 130 -8.44 -29.92 13.82
C GLY A 130 -8.92 -28.82 14.77
N GLY A 131 -10.23 -28.77 15.02
CA GLY A 131 -10.85 -27.76 15.90
C GLY A 131 -11.13 -26.39 15.28
N LYS A 132 -10.78 -26.14 14.00
CA LYS A 132 -11.09 -24.88 13.31
C LYS A 132 -12.20 -25.08 12.27
N LYS A 133 -13.18 -24.16 12.24
CA LYS A 133 -14.25 -24.15 11.22
C LYS A 133 -13.74 -23.72 9.84
N ARG A 134 -12.71 -22.87 9.81
CA ARG A 134 -12.19 -22.26 8.57
C ARG A 134 -11.10 -23.13 7.96
N ALA A 135 -11.28 -23.50 6.69
CA ALA A 135 -10.23 -24.13 5.90
C ALA A 135 -9.17 -23.11 5.49
N ILE A 136 -7.92 -23.55 5.47
CA ILE A 136 -6.75 -22.78 5.07
C ILE A 136 -6.42 -23.17 3.62
N PRO A 137 -6.35 -22.20 2.69
CA PRO A 137 -5.90 -22.47 1.33
C PRO A 137 -4.38 -22.65 1.31
N ILE A 138 -3.92 -23.75 0.72
CA ILE A 138 -2.52 -23.99 0.39
C ILE A 138 -2.42 -23.99 -1.13
N VAL A 139 -1.57 -23.12 -1.66
CA VAL A 139 -1.41 -22.87 -3.10
C VAL A 139 -0.12 -23.49 -3.62
N ARG A 140 -0.04 -23.61 -4.95
CA ARG A 140 1.14 -24.14 -5.67
C ARG A 140 1.53 -25.55 -5.23
N VAL A 141 0.54 -26.38 -4.89
CA VAL A 141 0.76 -27.80 -4.66
C VAL A 141 1.01 -28.44 -6.02
N PRO A 142 2.09 -29.22 -6.23
CA PRO A 142 2.26 -29.98 -7.47
C PRO A 142 1.04 -30.85 -7.79
N ALA A 143 0.57 -30.83 -9.04
CA ALA A 143 -0.67 -31.50 -9.43
C ALA A 143 -0.61 -33.03 -9.30
N ASP A 144 0.57 -33.62 -9.38
CA ASP A 144 0.83 -35.05 -9.13
C ASP A 144 0.63 -35.40 -7.65
N ILE A 145 1.20 -34.61 -6.73
CA ILE A 145 1.01 -34.76 -5.29
C ILE A 145 -0.47 -34.65 -4.94
N ALA A 146 -1.15 -33.62 -5.45
CA ALA A 146 -2.57 -33.39 -5.17
C ALA A 146 -3.49 -34.51 -5.67
N LYS A 147 -3.07 -35.29 -6.67
CA LYS A 147 -3.85 -36.40 -7.24
C LYS A 147 -3.56 -37.74 -6.58
N ARG A 148 -2.34 -37.96 -6.09
CA ARG A 148 -1.85 -39.30 -5.72
C ARG A 148 -1.48 -39.45 -4.26
N ASP A 149 -0.98 -38.37 -3.64
CA ASP A 149 -0.31 -38.45 -2.34
C ASP A 149 -1.16 -37.82 -1.22
N ILE A 150 -2.33 -37.26 -1.55
CA ILE A 150 -3.23 -36.64 -0.59
C ILE A 150 -4.53 -37.43 -0.53
N ASP A 151 -4.67 -38.20 0.54
CA ASP A 151 -5.91 -38.92 0.83
C ASP A 151 -6.97 -38.01 1.46
N TRP A 152 -8.23 -38.25 1.10
CA TRP A 152 -9.39 -37.63 1.76
C TRP A 152 -9.57 -38.23 3.15
N ASP A 153 -10.11 -37.42 4.08
CA ASP A 153 -10.44 -37.82 5.45
C ASP A 153 -9.27 -38.33 6.33
N VAL A 154 -8.03 -38.26 5.84
CA VAL A 154 -6.81 -38.54 6.61
C VAL A 154 -6.21 -37.23 7.13
N SER A 155 -5.64 -37.28 8.34
CA SER A 155 -4.92 -36.16 8.92
C SER A 155 -3.56 -35.99 8.23
N LEU A 156 -3.42 -34.89 7.51
CA LEU A 156 -2.21 -34.51 6.77
C LEU A 156 -1.35 -33.59 7.63
N ARG A 157 -0.03 -33.70 7.45
CA ARG A 157 0.97 -32.76 7.96
C ARG A 157 1.69 -32.16 6.77
N ILE A 158 1.58 -30.84 6.59
CA ILE A 158 2.05 -30.15 5.40
C ILE A 158 3.02 -29.06 5.82
N LEU A 159 4.23 -29.12 5.30
CA LEU A 159 5.20 -28.03 5.44
C LEU A 159 4.85 -26.96 4.41
N VAL A 160 4.62 -25.73 4.88
CA VAL A 160 4.28 -24.60 4.04
C VAL A 160 5.19 -23.42 4.30
N ARG A 161 5.37 -22.61 3.26
CA ARG A 161 5.92 -21.25 3.39
C ARG A 161 4.75 -20.29 3.49
N THR A 162 4.64 -19.63 4.63
CA THR A 162 3.65 -18.59 4.85
C THR A 162 4.26 -17.25 4.48
N GLU A 163 3.75 -16.62 3.43
CA GLU A 163 4.07 -15.25 3.07
C GLU A 163 2.99 -14.34 3.65
N GLN A 164 3.37 -13.49 4.59
CA GLN A 164 2.52 -12.43 5.13
C GLN A 164 2.98 -11.11 4.54
N SER A 165 2.13 -10.50 3.71
CA SER A 165 2.38 -9.19 3.17
C SER A 165 1.49 -8.18 3.88
N GLN A 166 2.08 -7.17 4.50
CA GLN A 166 1.35 -6.06 5.10
C GLN A 166 1.96 -4.74 4.62
N ASP A 167 1.12 -3.83 4.15
CA ASP A 167 1.57 -2.46 3.89
C ASP A 167 1.72 -1.68 5.21
N ARG A 168 2.59 -0.65 5.21
CA ARG A 168 2.90 0.20 6.38
C ARG A 168 1.68 0.85 7.04
N PHE A 169 0.54 0.93 6.34
CA PHE A 169 -0.70 1.57 6.78
C PHE A 169 -1.84 0.57 6.97
N GLU A 170 -1.51 -0.71 7.16
CA GLU A 170 -2.43 -1.84 7.40
C GLU A 170 -3.50 -2.06 6.32
N GLY A 171 -3.35 -1.48 5.13
CA GLY A 171 -4.41 -1.44 4.13
C GLY A 171 -4.66 -2.79 3.44
N ARG A 172 -3.60 -3.50 3.03
CA ARG A 172 -3.71 -4.82 2.39
C ARG A 172 -2.91 -5.86 3.18
N LYS A 173 -3.62 -6.66 3.98
CA LYS A 173 -3.08 -7.87 4.60
C LYS A 173 -3.34 -9.05 3.66
N ARG A 174 -2.28 -9.62 3.09
CA ARG A 174 -2.34 -10.89 2.35
C ARG A 174 -1.56 -11.91 3.15
N ARG A 175 -2.18 -13.06 3.40
CA ARG A 175 -1.50 -14.24 3.93
C ARG A 175 -1.69 -15.35 2.92
N GLU A 176 -0.59 -15.88 2.42
CA GLU A 176 -0.59 -16.97 1.45
C GLU A 176 0.27 -18.12 1.97
N HIS A 177 -0.24 -19.35 1.88
CA HIS A 177 0.48 -20.55 2.27
C HIS A 177 0.90 -21.31 1.02
N GLN A 178 2.19 -21.27 0.69
CA GLN A 178 2.74 -22.00 -0.45
C GLN A 178 3.20 -23.38 0.01
N PHE A 179 2.81 -24.40 -0.76
CA PHE A 179 3.24 -25.77 -0.49
C PHE A 179 4.76 -25.92 -0.60
N ILE A 180 5.37 -26.60 0.37
CA ILE A 180 6.76 -27.08 0.28
C ILE A 180 6.75 -28.59 0.09
N ARG A 181 6.18 -29.33 1.04
CA ARG A 181 6.10 -30.80 0.99
C ARG A 181 5.09 -31.36 1.99
N LEU A 182 4.72 -32.62 1.79
CA LEU A 182 4.08 -33.44 2.82
C LEU A 182 5.14 -33.91 3.83
N ILE A 183 4.74 -33.98 5.09
CA ILE A 183 5.55 -34.49 6.20
C ILE A 183 5.01 -35.87 6.55
N ALA A 184 5.89 -36.87 6.59
CA ALA A 184 5.49 -38.22 6.97
C ALA A 184 4.98 -38.23 8.42
N PRO A 185 4.00 -39.09 8.78
CA PRO A 185 3.48 -39.17 10.14
C PRO A 185 4.58 -39.39 11.19
N GLU A 186 5.61 -40.14 10.83
CA GLU A 186 6.73 -40.53 11.69
C GLU A 186 7.82 -39.45 11.82
N GLU A 187 7.79 -38.42 10.99
CA GLU A 187 8.84 -37.39 10.97
C GLU A 187 8.63 -36.39 12.13
N PRO A 188 9.68 -36.08 12.92
CA PRO A 188 9.59 -35.11 14.00
C PRO A 188 9.19 -33.73 13.45
N GLN A 189 8.45 -32.95 14.24
CA GLN A 189 8.07 -31.61 13.81
C GLN A 189 9.35 -30.77 13.60
N PRO A 190 9.47 -30.07 12.45
CA PRO A 190 10.60 -29.18 12.26
C PRO A 190 10.57 -28.11 13.35
N ILE A 191 11.69 -27.98 14.05
CA ILE A 191 11.85 -27.02 15.15
C ILE A 191 11.68 -25.62 14.57
N GLU A 192 10.74 -24.85 15.12
CA GLU A 192 10.60 -23.43 14.79
C GLU A 192 11.87 -22.71 15.23
N LEU A 193 12.75 -22.39 14.27
CA LEU A 193 13.84 -21.44 14.50
C LEU A 193 13.21 -20.05 14.45
N GLY A 194 12.82 -19.56 15.63
CA GLY A 194 12.43 -18.17 15.85
C GLY A 194 13.61 -17.22 15.72
#